data_AF-A0A961I6N9-F1
#
_entry.id   AF-A0A961I6N9-F1
#
_cell.length_a   1.000
_cell.length_b   1.000
_cell.length_c   1.000
_cell.angle_alpha   90.00
_cell.angle_beta   90.00
_cell.angle_gamma   90.00
#
_symmetry.space_group_name_H-M   'P 1'
#
loop_
_entity.id
_entity.type
_entity.pdbx_description
1 polymer ?
#
loop_
_entity_poly.entity_id
_entity_poly.type
_entity_poly.pdbx_seq_one_letter_code
_entity_poly.pdbx_strand_id
1 'polypeptide(L)'
;IPEDAHSDRLDAFRRFFYEEEGFNGNTTNYYDPANSYLTAVLETRKGIPVSLSVLALLLARRVDFPLSGVNLPGHFIIKYRAPGLQIYLDPFNEGSYLTEEDCLNFLTRQGLEASALYLSRCSSVSILKRMYRNLINYHSGAGDTAREKLLREHLALLEGCSIRS
;
A
#
# COMPACT_ATOMS: atom_id res chain seq x y z
N ILE A 1 4.43 -25.03 9.44
CA ILE A 1 5.26 -24.80 8.25
C ILE A 1 6.58 -24.25 8.78
N PRO A 2 7.73 -24.87 8.46
CA PRO A 2 9.05 -24.38 8.89
C PRO A 2 9.29 -22.93 8.44
N GLU A 3 10.16 -22.20 9.14
CA GLU A 3 10.51 -20.81 8.82
C GLU A 3 11.03 -20.67 7.38
N ASP A 4 11.87 -21.61 6.93
CA ASP A 4 12.38 -21.68 5.56
C ASP A 4 11.27 -21.77 4.51
N ALA A 5 10.24 -22.58 4.75
CA ALA A 5 9.11 -22.74 3.83
C ALA A 5 8.19 -21.49 3.80
N HIS A 6 8.22 -20.65 4.84
CA HIS A 6 7.55 -19.36 4.80
C HIS A 6 8.34 -18.33 3.98
N SER A 7 9.67 -18.38 4.03
CA SER A 7 10.55 -17.56 3.18
C SER A 7 10.36 -17.92 1.71
N ASP A 8 10.42 -19.20 1.36
CA ASP A 8 10.27 -19.67 -0.03
C ASP A 8 8.95 -19.21 -0.67
N ARG A 9 7.85 -19.27 0.08
CA ARG A 9 6.55 -18.80 -0.40
C ARG A 9 6.50 -17.28 -0.59
N LEU A 10 7.17 -16.53 0.29
CA LEU A 10 7.26 -15.08 0.18
C LEU A 10 8.10 -14.67 -1.02
N ASP A 11 9.23 -15.32 -1.23
CA ASP A 11 10.07 -15.09 -2.40
C ASP A 11 9.35 -15.48 -3.70
N ALA A 12 8.61 -16.60 -3.72
CA ALA A 12 7.78 -16.97 -4.87
C ALA A 12 6.69 -15.92 -5.16
N PHE A 13 6.02 -15.39 -4.13
CA PHE A 13 5.03 -14.32 -4.31
C PHE A 13 5.69 -13.04 -4.86
N ARG A 14 6.85 -12.65 -4.31
CA ARG A 14 7.60 -11.46 -4.75
C ARG A 14 8.05 -11.61 -6.20
N ARG A 15 8.67 -12.73 -6.54
CA ARG A 15 9.13 -13.02 -7.90
C ARG A 15 7.97 -12.94 -8.89
N PHE A 16 6.86 -13.62 -8.59
CA PHE A 16 5.68 -13.57 -9.45
C PHE A 16 5.15 -12.15 -9.62
N PHE A 17 4.89 -11.45 -8.53
CA PHE A 17 4.19 -10.16 -8.59
C PHE A 17 5.07 -9.01 -9.12
N TYR A 18 6.33 -8.93 -8.69
CA TYR A 18 7.21 -7.80 -9.03
C TYR A 18 8.10 -8.09 -10.25
N GLU A 19 8.59 -9.33 -10.41
CA GLU A 19 9.52 -9.66 -11.51
C GLU A 19 8.78 -10.20 -12.74
N GLU A 20 7.94 -11.23 -12.56
CA GLU A 20 7.24 -11.88 -13.69
C GLU A 20 6.09 -11.00 -14.23
N GLU A 21 5.26 -10.45 -13.35
CA GLU A 21 4.16 -9.55 -13.73
C GLU A 21 4.59 -8.07 -13.87
N GLY A 22 5.80 -7.73 -13.42
CA GLY A 22 6.44 -6.42 -13.65
C GLY A 22 5.86 -5.24 -12.87
N PHE A 23 5.04 -5.47 -11.83
CA PHE A 23 4.48 -4.40 -11.03
C PHE A 23 5.56 -3.64 -10.26
N ASN A 24 5.63 -2.32 -10.40
CA ASN A 24 6.58 -1.50 -9.66
C ASN A 24 6.13 -0.03 -9.55
N GLY A 25 6.86 0.74 -8.75
CA GLY A 25 6.64 2.17 -8.56
C GLY A 25 6.87 2.98 -9.83
N ASN A 26 5.98 3.94 -10.09
CA ASN A 26 6.20 4.93 -11.14
C ASN A 26 7.14 6.04 -10.62
N THR A 27 8.45 5.90 -10.84
CA THR A 27 9.44 6.90 -10.42
C THR A 27 9.60 8.06 -11.40
N THR A 28 9.27 7.86 -12.68
CA THR A 28 9.41 8.88 -13.73
C THR A 28 8.24 9.85 -13.75
N ASN A 29 7.03 9.39 -13.44
CA ASN A 29 5.83 10.21 -13.36
C ASN A 29 5.00 9.85 -12.12
N TYR A 30 5.58 10.04 -10.93
CA TYR A 30 4.95 9.66 -9.65
C TYR A 30 3.57 10.27 -9.45
N TYR A 31 3.40 11.54 -9.83
CA TYR A 31 2.17 12.29 -9.63
C TYR A 31 1.11 12.05 -10.71
N ASP A 32 1.31 11.11 -11.64
CA ASP A 32 0.28 10.71 -12.59
C ASP A 32 -0.94 10.13 -11.85
N PRO A 33 -2.17 10.64 -12.07
CA PRO A 33 -3.35 10.12 -11.41
C PRO A 33 -3.65 8.68 -11.82
N ALA A 34 -3.22 8.24 -13.01
CA ALA A 34 -3.33 6.86 -13.48
C ALA A 34 -2.68 5.89 -12.48
N ASN A 35 -1.61 6.29 -11.80
CA ASN A 35 -0.95 5.48 -10.79
C ASN A 35 -1.84 5.17 -9.57
N SER A 36 -2.96 5.88 -9.37
CA SER A 36 -3.91 5.64 -8.28
C SER A 36 -5.15 4.84 -8.72
N TYR A 37 -5.43 4.77 -10.03
CA TYR A 37 -6.58 4.05 -10.57
C TYR A 37 -6.21 2.60 -10.87
N LEU A 38 -6.79 1.64 -10.14
CA LEU A 38 -6.38 0.23 -10.21
C LEU A 38 -6.47 -0.37 -11.62
N THR A 39 -7.42 0.06 -12.45
CA THR A 39 -7.52 -0.38 -13.85
C THR A 39 -6.29 0.06 -14.65
N ALA A 40 -5.87 1.32 -14.53
CA ALA A 40 -4.67 1.81 -15.18
C ALA A 40 -3.40 1.17 -14.61
N VAL A 41 -3.33 0.90 -13.30
CA VAL A 41 -2.20 0.19 -12.69
C VAL A 41 -2.10 -1.24 -13.21
N LEU A 42 -3.22 -1.95 -13.42
CA LEU A 42 -3.24 -3.28 -14.03
C LEU A 42 -2.73 -3.28 -15.48
N GLU A 43 -3.06 -2.25 -16.25
CA GLU A 43 -2.63 -2.12 -17.65
C GLU A 43 -1.16 -1.72 -17.76
N THR A 44 -0.74 -0.70 -17.01
CA THR A 44 0.60 -0.12 -17.09
C THR A 44 1.65 -0.86 -16.26
N ARG A 45 1.21 -1.65 -15.27
CA ARG A 45 2.05 -2.25 -14.22
C ARG A 45 2.81 -1.21 -13.39
N LYS A 46 2.42 0.06 -13.45
CA LYS A 46 3.02 1.18 -12.73
C LYS A 46 2.01 1.78 -11.75
N GLY A 47 2.43 2.05 -10.52
CA GLY A 47 1.53 2.60 -9.51
C GLY A 47 2.22 3.39 -8.40
N ILE A 48 1.40 3.93 -7.50
CA ILE A 48 1.86 4.49 -6.22
C ILE A 48 1.83 3.42 -5.11
N PRO A 49 2.48 3.64 -3.94
CA PRO A 49 2.64 2.62 -2.91
C PRO A 49 1.34 1.92 -2.50
N VAL A 50 0.27 2.69 -2.26
CA VAL A 50 -1.03 2.13 -1.84
C VAL A 50 -1.71 1.32 -2.95
N SER A 51 -1.59 1.72 -4.22
CA SER A 51 -2.24 1.05 -5.34
C SER A 51 -1.62 -0.33 -5.62
N LEU A 52 -0.28 -0.40 -5.62
CA LEU A 52 0.48 -1.63 -5.79
C LEU A 52 0.22 -2.59 -4.62
N SER A 53 0.15 -2.04 -3.41
CA SER A 53 -0.21 -2.80 -2.21
C SER A 53 -1.62 -3.38 -2.29
N VAL A 54 -2.59 -2.64 -2.82
CA VAL A 54 -3.96 -3.15 -3.00
C VAL A 54 -3.97 -4.34 -3.97
N LEU A 55 -3.28 -4.25 -5.10
CA LEU A 55 -3.18 -5.36 -6.04
C LEU A 55 -2.51 -6.59 -5.42
N ALA A 56 -1.39 -6.40 -4.72
CA ALA A 56 -0.70 -7.47 -4.01
C ALA A 56 -1.61 -8.13 -2.95
N LEU A 57 -2.35 -7.34 -2.15
CA LEU A 57 -3.28 -7.84 -1.15
C LEU A 57 -4.47 -8.59 -1.78
N LEU A 58 -4.98 -8.14 -2.93
CA LEU A 58 -6.06 -8.79 -3.65
C LEU A 58 -5.62 -10.13 -4.26
N LEU A 59 -4.38 -10.24 -4.71
CA LEU A 59 -3.78 -11.51 -5.13
C LEU A 59 -3.58 -12.43 -3.91
N ALA A 60 -2.95 -11.92 -2.86
CA ALA A 60 -2.67 -12.67 -1.64
C ALA A 60 -3.93 -13.31 -1.05
N ARG A 61 -5.04 -12.58 -1.01
CA ARG A 61 -6.34 -13.10 -0.56
C ARG A 61 -6.87 -14.25 -1.41
N ARG A 62 -6.58 -14.30 -2.71
CA ARG A 62 -7.05 -15.39 -3.60
C ARG A 62 -6.28 -16.69 -3.40
N VAL A 63 -5.08 -16.61 -2.85
CA VAL A 63 -4.19 -17.76 -2.62
C VAL A 63 -3.93 -18.02 -1.14
N ASP A 64 -4.80 -17.49 -0.27
CA ASP A 64 -4.71 -17.59 1.20
C ASP A 64 -3.32 -17.26 1.76
N PHE A 65 -2.71 -16.20 1.20
CA PHE A 65 -1.39 -15.74 1.57
C PHE A 65 -1.48 -14.61 2.63
N PRO A 66 -0.82 -14.72 3.79
CA PRO A 66 -1.07 -13.88 4.97
C PRO A 66 -0.39 -12.50 4.87
N LEU A 67 -0.82 -11.71 3.89
CA LEU A 67 -0.43 -10.31 3.73
C LEU A 67 -1.49 -9.36 4.29
N SER A 68 -1.01 -8.26 4.88
CA SER A 68 -1.84 -7.17 5.37
C SER A 68 -1.23 -5.81 5.01
N GLY A 69 -2.06 -4.81 4.74
CA GLY A 69 -1.58 -3.46 4.47
C GLY A 69 -1.18 -2.73 5.74
N VAL A 70 -0.20 -1.84 5.65
CA VAL A 70 0.28 -0.99 6.74
C VAL A 70 0.31 0.46 6.26
N ASN A 71 -0.43 1.33 6.96
CA ASN A 71 -0.60 2.72 6.58
C ASN A 71 0.49 3.60 7.21
N LEU A 72 1.73 3.41 6.78
CA LEU A 72 2.89 4.16 7.25
C LEU A 72 2.79 5.63 6.81
N PRO A 73 2.83 6.63 7.72
CA PRO A 73 2.84 8.04 7.33
C PRO A 73 3.89 8.35 6.25
N GLY A 74 3.48 9.08 5.21
CA GLY A 74 4.34 9.38 4.06
C GLY A 74 4.52 8.24 3.04
N HIS A 75 4.10 7.00 3.35
CA HIS A 75 4.25 5.85 2.45
C HIS A 75 3.07 4.88 2.53
N PHE A 76 3.19 3.69 1.95
CA PHE A 76 2.32 2.55 2.24
C PHE A 76 3.09 1.26 1.98
N ILE A 77 3.08 0.35 2.95
CA ILE A 77 3.82 -0.91 2.87
C ILE A 77 2.87 -2.09 3.14
N ILE A 78 3.35 -3.31 2.89
CA ILE A 78 2.64 -4.53 3.26
C ILE A 78 3.45 -5.31 4.29
N LYS A 79 2.73 -6.05 5.13
CA LYS A 79 3.30 -6.92 6.14
C LYS A 79 2.87 -8.36 5.89
N TYR A 80 3.86 -9.23 5.78
CA TYR A 80 3.71 -10.67 5.86
C TYR A 80 3.81 -11.14 7.30
N ARG A 81 2.85 -11.98 7.73
CA ARG A 81 2.84 -12.53 9.09
C ARG A 81 2.58 -14.03 9.06
N ALA A 82 3.53 -14.78 9.59
CA ALA A 82 3.44 -16.21 9.85
C ALA A 82 3.82 -16.49 11.32
N PRO A 83 3.54 -17.69 11.87
CA PRO A 83 4.03 -18.06 13.20
C PRO A 83 5.55 -17.90 13.29
N GLY A 84 6.03 -17.08 14.22
CA GLY A 84 7.46 -16.81 14.42
C GLY A 84 8.10 -15.82 13.43
N LEU A 85 7.40 -15.42 12.36
CA LEU A 85 7.98 -14.59 11.30
C LEU A 85 7.11 -13.37 10.98
N GLN A 86 7.74 -12.19 11.00
CA GLN A 86 7.12 -10.93 10.60
C GLN A 86 8.07 -10.17 9.67
N ILE A 87 7.62 -9.89 8.46
CA ILE A 87 8.41 -9.22 7.43
C ILE A 87 7.58 -8.09 6.84
N TYR A 88 8.21 -6.94 6.59
CA TYR A 88 7.63 -5.84 5.82
C TYR A 88 8.21 -5.84 4.41
N LEU A 89 7.38 -5.52 3.43
CA LEU A 89 7.79 -5.31 2.04
C LEU A 89 7.33 -3.95 1.57
N ASP A 90 8.11 -3.33 0.70
CA ASP A 90 7.76 -2.10 0.00
C ASP A 90 7.27 -2.38 -1.43
N PRO A 91 5.96 -2.34 -1.71
CA PRO A 91 5.46 -2.64 -3.05
C PRO A 91 5.81 -1.59 -4.10
N PHE A 92 6.17 -0.37 -3.68
CA PHE A 92 6.63 0.65 -4.62
C PHE A 92 8.05 0.34 -5.11
N ASN A 93 8.90 -0.15 -4.20
CA ASN A 93 10.27 -0.55 -4.49
C ASN A 93 10.37 -2.06 -4.73
N GLU A 94 9.54 -2.60 -5.63
CA GLU A 94 9.64 -3.98 -6.13
C GLU A 94 9.58 -5.06 -5.03
N GLY A 95 8.81 -4.79 -3.98
CA GLY A 95 8.69 -5.68 -2.84
C GLY A 95 9.96 -5.79 -2.02
N SER A 96 10.82 -4.78 -2.00
CA SER A 96 12.05 -4.77 -1.20
C SER A 96 11.74 -5.06 0.27
N TYR A 97 12.59 -5.88 0.89
CA TYR A 97 12.49 -6.21 2.31
C TYR A 97 12.76 -4.97 3.17
N LEU A 98 11.92 -4.77 4.19
CA LEU A 98 12.09 -3.71 5.19
C LEU A 98 12.11 -4.34 6.58
N THR A 99 13.05 -3.89 7.40
CA THR A 99 13.03 -4.16 8.83
C THR A 99 12.09 -3.19 9.56
N GLU A 100 11.74 -3.53 10.80
CA GLU A 100 11.03 -2.60 11.66
C GLU A 100 11.83 -1.31 11.89
N GLU A 101 13.16 -1.44 12.06
CA GLU A 101 14.08 -0.31 12.21
C GLU A 101 14.07 0.61 10.98
N ASP A 102 14.09 0.07 9.76
CA ASP A 102 13.98 0.86 8.53
C ASP A 102 12.70 1.71 8.52
N CYS A 103 11.58 1.11 8.93
CA CYS A 103 10.29 1.79 8.97
C CYS A 103 10.26 2.89 10.05
N LEU A 104 10.85 2.65 11.22
CA LEU A 104 10.93 3.64 12.29
C LEU A 104 11.87 4.79 11.91
N ASN A 105 13.02 4.48 11.30
CA ASN A 105 13.94 5.48 10.79
C ASN A 105 13.31 6.34 9.68
N PHE A 106 12.48 5.74 8.83
CA PHE A 106 11.71 6.48 7.82
C PHE A 106 10.73 7.50 8.44
N LEU A 107 10.13 7.20 9.60
CA LEU A 107 9.28 8.15 10.33
C LEU A 107 10.10 9.29 10.93
N THR A 108 11.21 8.97 11.60
CA THR A 108 12.10 9.97 12.21
C THR A 108 12.64 10.96 11.17
N ARG A 109 13.01 10.47 9.98
CA ARG A 109 13.49 11.32 8.87
C ARG A 109 12.43 12.31 8.35
N GLN A 110 11.15 12.03 8.57
CA GLN A 110 10.05 12.92 8.23
C GLN A 110 9.66 13.86 9.39
N GLY A 111 10.41 13.85 10.49
CA GLY A 111 10.11 14.64 11.69
C GLY A 111 8.94 14.10 12.51
N LEU A 112 8.58 12.83 12.33
CA LEU A 112 7.55 12.16 13.11
C LEU A 112 8.18 11.34 14.24
N GLU A 113 7.44 11.18 15.34
CA GLU A 113 7.82 10.27 16.42
C GLU A 113 7.79 8.82 15.91
N ALA A 114 8.89 8.10 16.14
CA ALA A 114 9.00 6.69 15.83
C ALA A 114 8.04 5.89 16.73
N SER A 115 7.00 5.31 16.14
CA SER A 115 6.02 4.52 16.86
C SER A 115 5.64 3.26 16.09
N ALA A 116 5.78 2.10 16.74
CA ALA A 116 5.34 0.82 16.20
C ALA A 116 3.83 0.78 15.93
N LEU A 117 3.04 1.71 16.48
CA LEU A 117 1.61 1.85 16.16
C LEU A 117 1.39 2.07 14.65
N TYR A 118 2.29 2.79 13.98
CA TYR A 118 2.23 3.01 12.53
C TYR A 118 2.49 1.74 11.70
N LEU A 119 3.02 0.67 12.33
CA LEU A 119 3.31 -0.61 11.69
C LEU A 119 2.19 -1.64 11.87
N SER A 120 1.07 -1.21 12.48
CA SER A 120 -0.12 -2.02 12.65
C SER A 120 -0.82 -2.30 11.32
N ARG A 121 -1.48 -3.46 11.24
CA ARG A 121 -2.34 -3.76 10.08
C ARG A 121 -3.43 -2.70 9.97
N CYS A 122 -3.71 -2.23 8.76
CA CYS A 122 -4.81 -1.32 8.50
C CYS A 122 -6.02 -2.05 7.90
N SER A 123 -7.20 -1.48 8.10
CA SER A 123 -8.45 -2.02 7.56
C SER A 123 -8.60 -1.69 6.08
N SER A 124 -9.43 -2.45 5.34
CA SER A 124 -9.77 -2.12 3.95
C SER A 124 -10.36 -0.71 3.81
N VAL A 125 -11.15 -0.27 4.80
CA VAL A 125 -11.71 1.11 4.81
C VAL A 125 -10.59 2.15 4.98
N SER A 126 -9.59 1.89 5.82
CA SER A 126 -8.43 2.77 5.97
C SER A 126 -7.64 2.90 4.65
N ILE A 127 -7.48 1.79 3.92
CA ILE A 127 -6.84 1.77 2.60
C ILE A 127 -7.65 2.61 1.60
N LEU A 128 -8.96 2.40 1.53
CA LEU A 128 -9.82 3.20 0.65
C LEU A 128 -9.73 4.70 0.97
N LYS A 129 -9.79 5.08 2.25
CA LYS A 129 -9.61 6.48 2.68
C LYS A 129 -8.27 7.05 2.21
N ARG A 130 -7.18 6.28 2.30
CA ARG A 130 -5.85 6.67 1.80
C ARG A 130 -5.86 6.89 0.29
N MET A 131 -6.47 5.98 -0.48
CA MET A 131 -6.60 6.12 -1.93
C MET A 131 -7.40 7.37 -2.32
N TYR A 132 -8.53 7.63 -1.65
CA TYR A 132 -9.30 8.86 -1.85
C TYR A 132 -8.46 10.11 -1.56
N ARG A 133 -7.73 10.14 -0.44
CA ARG A 133 -6.86 11.27 -0.10
C ARG A 133 -5.76 11.52 -1.14
N ASN A 134 -5.16 10.46 -1.69
CA ASN A 134 -4.17 10.60 -2.76
C ASN A 134 -4.78 11.24 -4.02
N LEU A 135 -5.97 10.77 -4.44
CA LEU A 135 -6.67 11.35 -5.59
C LEU A 135 -7.12 12.80 -5.34
N ILE A 136 -7.61 13.11 -4.13
CA ILE A 136 -7.99 14.48 -3.75
C ILE A 136 -6.78 15.40 -3.84
N ASN A 137 -5.64 15.00 -3.26
CA ASN A 137 -4.42 15.79 -3.29
C ASN A 137 -3.95 16.06 -4.73
N TYR A 138 -4.05 15.06 -5.61
CA TYR A 138 -3.74 15.23 -7.02
C TYR A 138 -4.68 16.25 -7.68
N HIS A 139 -6.00 16.04 -7.62
CA HIS A 139 -6.97 16.87 -8.33
C HIS A 139 -6.97 18.32 -7.81
N SER A 140 -6.71 18.50 -6.52
CA SER A 140 -6.51 19.82 -5.92
C SER A 140 -5.29 20.53 -6.51
N GLY A 141 -4.14 19.84 -6.63
CA GLY A 141 -2.93 20.38 -7.25
C GLY A 141 -3.09 20.67 -8.75
N ALA A 142 -3.93 19.90 -9.45
CA ALA A 142 -4.24 20.07 -10.87
C ALA A 142 -5.31 21.15 -11.14
N GLY A 143 -5.98 21.68 -10.11
CA GLY A 143 -7.06 22.65 -10.24
C GLY A 143 -8.40 22.05 -10.70
N ASP A 144 -8.55 20.73 -10.73
CA ASP A 144 -9.81 20.05 -11.05
C ASP A 144 -10.74 20.03 -9.83
N THR A 145 -11.32 21.20 -9.56
CA THR A 145 -12.22 21.43 -8.42
C THR A 145 -13.48 20.55 -8.45
N ALA A 146 -13.96 20.18 -9.64
CA ALA A 146 -15.15 19.34 -9.78
C ALA A 146 -14.86 17.92 -9.30
N ARG A 147 -13.72 17.35 -9.75
CA ARG A 147 -13.30 16.01 -9.33
C ARG A 147 -12.87 15.97 -7.88
N GLU A 148 -12.16 17.01 -7.41
CA GLU A 148 -11.81 17.15 -6.00
C GLU A 148 -13.06 17.12 -5.10
N LYS A 149 -14.08 17.92 -5.42
CA LYS A 149 -15.33 17.99 -4.66
C LYS A 149 -16.02 16.63 -4.58
N LEU A 150 -16.19 15.96 -5.70
CA LEU A 150 -16.82 14.63 -5.76
C LEU A 150 -16.08 13.61 -4.87
N LEU A 151 -14.75 13.59 -4.94
CA LEU A 151 -13.95 12.66 -4.14
C LEU A 151 -14.02 12.96 -2.64
N ARG A 152 -14.11 14.24 -2.25
CA ARG A 152 -14.32 14.65 -0.86
C ARG A 152 -15.69 14.21 -0.33
N GLU A 153 -16.74 14.31 -1.14
CA GLU A 153 -18.08 13.80 -0.78
C GLU A 153 -18.05 12.29 -0.53
N HIS A 154 -17.40 11.52 -1.41
CA HIS A 154 -17.23 10.07 -1.22
C HIS A 154 -16.41 9.74 0.03
N LEU A 155 -15.33 10.48 0.29
CA LEU A 155 -14.51 10.30 1.48
C LEU A 155 -15.31 10.56 2.76
N ALA A 156 -16.15 11.62 2.77
CA ALA A 156 -17.00 11.94 3.90
C ALA A 156 -17.99 10.81 4.22
N LEU A 157 -18.55 10.14 3.20
CA LEU A 157 -19.41 8.96 3.39
C LEU A 157 -18.65 7.81 4.07
N LEU A 158 -17.40 7.57 3.68
CA LEU A 158 -16.54 6.54 4.31
C LEU A 158 -16.12 6.91 5.74
N GLU A 159 -16.04 8.19 6.05
CA GLU A 159 -15.75 8.69 7.40
C GLU A 159 -16.98 8.65 8.32
N GLY A 160 -18.17 8.88 7.77
CA GLY A 160 -19.45 8.71 8.47
C GLY A 160 -19.84 7.25 8.75
N CYS A 161 -19.36 6.29 7.95
CA CYS A 161 -19.39 4.87 8.26
C CYS A 161 -18.38 4.52 9.37
N SER A 162 -18.64 4.98 10.60
CA SER A 162 -18.01 4.39 11.77
C SER A 162 -18.58 2.98 11.91
N ILE A 163 -17.78 1.98 11.54
CA ILE A 163 -18.13 0.57 11.71
C ILE A 163 -18.30 0.37 13.22
N ARG A 164 -19.54 0.18 13.67
CA ARG A 164 -19.81 -0.47 14.96
C ARG A 164 -19.21 -1.87 14.84
N SER A 165 -18.03 -2.06 15.42
CA SER A 165 -17.46 -3.37 15.73
C SER A 165 -17.88 -3.77 17.13
#